data_AF-A0A9D9Q022-F1
#
_entry.id   AF-A0A9D9Q022-F1
#
_cell.length_a   1.000
_cell.length_b   1.000
_cell.length_c   1.000
_cell.angle_alpha   90.00
_cell.angle_beta   90.00
_cell.angle_gamma   90.00
#
_symmetry.space_group_name_H-M   'P 1'
#
loop_
_entity.id
_entity.type
_entity.pdbx_description
1 polymer ?
#
loop_
_entity_poly.entity_id
_entity_poly.type
_entity_poly.pdbx_seq_one_letter_code
_entity_poly.pdbx_strand_id
1 'polypeptide(L)'
;QAEHIDSTLRYFFWKIRQSPVYDKINFIVTADHGMTELSNDRIANLYDVLDPQRVVRTVGGAPFGLEVEAGYEQEALRALRKVKGIRAFARKDVPAKYNFGKHPTRITNIVVMPDLGWTVEYRKPDVERRPIGRGAHGFDCFDRDMSMVFYGTGPAFRKGYEQRSFQDLNIYLILCHLLGIEPSENDGDWRAVRKMFVE
;
A
#
# COMPACT_ATOMS: atom_id res chain seq x y z
N GLN A 1 5.82 -3.54 20.29
CA GLN A 1 4.85 -4.21 19.40
C GLN A 1 5.47 -5.39 18.65
N ALA A 2 6.58 -5.21 17.94
CA ALA A 2 7.28 -6.30 17.23
C ALA A 2 7.65 -7.49 18.15
N GLU A 3 8.23 -7.23 19.32
CA GLU A 3 8.58 -8.28 20.31
C GLU A 3 7.37 -9.10 20.78
N HIS A 4 6.19 -8.46 20.86
CA HIS A 4 4.96 -9.16 21.25
C HIS A 4 4.47 -10.09 20.13
N ILE A 5 4.54 -9.65 18.88
CA ILE A 5 4.22 -10.48 17.71
C ILE A 5 5.20 -11.65 17.63
N ASP A 6 6.49 -11.41 17.80
CA ASP A 6 7.51 -12.46 17.84
C ASP A 6 7.24 -13.48 18.96
N SER A 7 6.96 -13.03 20.18
CA SER A 7 6.57 -13.92 21.28
C SER A 7 5.33 -14.75 20.97
N THR A 8 4.36 -14.17 20.26
CA THR A 8 3.13 -14.85 19.84
C THR A 8 3.41 -15.90 18.77
N LEU A 9 4.22 -15.56 17.76
CA LEU A 9 4.68 -16.50 16.74
C LEU A 9 5.50 -17.64 17.36
N ARG A 10 6.38 -17.33 18.31
CA ARG A 10 7.14 -18.33 19.08
C ARG A 10 6.21 -19.30 19.80
N TYR A 11 5.19 -18.80 20.49
CA TYR A 11 4.21 -19.65 21.18
C TYR A 11 3.41 -20.51 20.20
N PHE A 12 2.93 -19.90 19.11
CA PHE A 12 2.22 -20.60 18.04
C PHE A 12 3.05 -21.75 17.47
N PHE A 13 4.29 -21.47 17.05
CA PHE A 13 5.19 -22.48 16.49
C PHE A 13 5.59 -23.55 17.53
N TRP A 14 5.71 -23.19 18.80
CA TRP A 14 5.96 -24.16 19.88
C TRP A 14 4.78 -25.13 20.05
N LYS A 15 3.55 -24.64 19.97
CA LYS A 15 2.34 -25.48 20.08
C LYS A 15 2.10 -26.33 18.84
N ILE A 16 2.15 -25.73 17.64
CA ILE A 16 1.81 -26.44 16.41
C ILE A 16 2.80 -27.57 16.09
N ARG A 17 4.06 -27.46 16.54
CA ARG A 17 5.07 -28.53 16.47
C ARG A 17 4.71 -29.82 17.22
N GLN A 18 3.80 -29.74 18.19
CA GLN A 18 3.30 -30.89 18.94
C GLN A 18 2.17 -31.62 18.19
N SER A 19 1.68 -31.04 17.10
CA SER A 19 0.63 -31.64 16.28
C SER A 19 1.18 -32.77 15.41
N PRO A 20 0.47 -33.90 15.27
CA PRO A 20 0.91 -35.01 14.40
C PRO A 20 0.92 -34.64 12.90
N VAL A 21 0.37 -33.48 12.53
CA VAL A 21 0.36 -33.00 11.14
C VAL A 21 1.36 -31.87 10.89
N TYR A 22 2.20 -31.50 11.87
CA TYR A 22 3.13 -30.37 11.74
C TYR A 22 3.97 -30.42 10.46
N ASP A 23 4.57 -31.58 10.17
CA ASP A 23 5.44 -31.77 9.00
C ASP A 23 4.68 -31.75 7.66
N LYS A 24 3.35 -31.61 7.68
CA LYS A 24 2.48 -31.49 6.50
C LYS A 24 1.98 -30.06 6.27
N ILE A 25 2.30 -29.11 7.14
CA ILE A 25 1.78 -27.74 7.07
C ILE A 25 2.81 -26.82 6.43
N ASN A 26 2.35 -26.03 5.46
CA ASN A 26 3.07 -24.87 4.93
C ASN A 26 2.56 -23.61 5.61
N PHE A 27 3.48 -22.83 6.18
CA PHE A 27 3.20 -21.55 6.84
C PHE A 27 3.70 -20.40 5.98
N ILE A 28 2.88 -19.35 5.90
CA ILE A 28 3.25 -18.06 5.34
C ILE A 28 3.02 -17.01 6.42
N VAL A 29 4.04 -16.20 6.72
CA VAL A 29 3.95 -15.02 7.58
C VAL A 29 4.20 -13.81 6.70
N THR A 30 3.22 -12.92 6.61
CA THR A 30 3.23 -11.77 5.71
C THR A 30 2.52 -10.57 6.34
N ALA A 31 2.60 -9.41 5.69
CA ALA A 31 1.78 -8.24 6.01
C ALA A 31 1.07 -7.73 4.74
N ASP A 32 0.31 -6.66 4.86
CA ASP A 32 -0.31 -5.93 3.74
C ASP A 32 0.59 -4.78 3.25
N HIS A 33 1.21 -4.04 4.16
CA HIS A 33 2.13 -2.95 3.84
C HIS A 33 3.09 -2.64 4.99
N GLY A 34 4.05 -1.77 4.72
CA GLY A 34 4.90 -1.18 5.75
C GLY A 34 4.30 0.07 6.41
N MET A 35 5.15 0.95 6.92
CA MET A 35 4.78 2.15 7.68
C MET A 35 5.89 3.20 7.57
N THR A 36 5.53 4.49 7.52
CA THR A 36 6.47 5.61 7.60
C THR A 36 6.07 6.61 8.68
N GLU A 37 7.03 7.38 9.18
CA GLU A 37 6.81 8.39 10.22
C GLU A 37 6.26 9.70 9.64
N LEU A 38 5.24 10.26 10.30
CA LEU A 38 4.67 11.55 9.94
C LEU A 38 5.30 12.70 10.76
N SER A 39 5.22 13.92 10.24
CA SER A 39 5.69 15.13 10.95
C SER A 39 4.71 16.30 10.80
N ASN A 40 4.50 17.03 11.90
CA ASN A 40 3.67 18.25 11.92
C ASN A 40 4.25 19.36 11.02
N ASP A 41 5.52 19.27 10.64
CA ASP A 41 6.18 20.21 9.72
C ASP A 41 5.99 19.83 8.24
N ARG A 42 5.41 18.65 7.97
CA ARG A 42 5.19 18.10 6.62
C ARG A 42 3.70 17.95 6.33
N ILE A 43 2.98 19.07 6.37
CA ILE A 43 1.54 19.13 6.10
C ILE A 43 1.29 19.96 4.83
N ALA A 44 0.63 19.36 3.86
CA ALA A 44 0.12 20.01 2.67
C ALA A 44 -1.40 20.20 2.80
N ASN A 45 -1.82 21.36 3.32
CA ASN A 45 -3.24 21.72 3.35
C ASN A 45 -3.64 22.38 2.03
N LEU A 46 -4.53 21.73 1.29
CA LEU A 46 -4.93 22.13 -0.07
C LEU A 46 -6.07 23.16 -0.08
N TYR A 47 -6.62 23.53 1.09
CA TYR A 47 -7.80 24.41 1.17
C TYR A 47 -7.56 25.78 0.54
N ASP A 48 -6.44 26.43 0.85
CA ASP A 48 -6.11 27.76 0.30
C ASP A 48 -5.39 27.68 -1.06
N VAL A 49 -5.15 26.47 -1.57
CA VAL A 49 -4.54 26.22 -2.89
C VAL A 49 -5.59 26.13 -3.99
N LEU A 50 -6.80 25.72 -3.63
CA LEU A 50 -7.92 25.45 -4.54
C LEU A 50 -9.05 26.46 -4.29
N ASP A 51 -9.93 26.65 -5.27
CA ASP A 51 -11.19 27.35 -5.09
C ASP A 51 -12.16 26.45 -4.31
N PRO A 52 -12.52 26.79 -3.06
CA PRO A 52 -13.32 25.89 -2.24
C PRO A 52 -14.74 25.67 -2.75
N GLN A 53 -15.26 26.58 -3.58
CA GLN A 53 -16.58 26.44 -4.18
C GLN A 53 -16.61 25.40 -5.31
N ARG A 54 -15.44 25.04 -5.86
CA ARG A 54 -15.29 24.13 -7.00
C ARG A 54 -14.76 22.75 -6.62
N VAL A 55 -14.53 22.53 -5.32
CA VAL A 55 -14.19 21.21 -4.76
C VAL A 55 -15.48 20.49 -4.39
N VAL A 56 -15.75 19.36 -5.05
CA VAL A 56 -16.98 18.57 -4.88
C VAL A 56 -16.87 17.67 -3.65
N ARG A 57 -15.74 16.96 -3.52
CA ARG A 57 -15.45 16.09 -2.37
C ARG A 57 -13.98 15.74 -2.28
N THR A 58 -13.57 15.29 -1.11
CA THR A 58 -12.24 14.73 -0.86
C THR A 58 -12.34 13.34 -0.25
N VAL A 59 -11.37 12.48 -0.56
CA VAL A 59 -11.19 11.16 0.05
C VAL A 59 -9.84 11.18 0.75
N GLY A 60 -9.86 11.11 2.08
CA GLY A 60 -8.64 11.08 2.88
C GLY A 60 -7.81 9.81 2.64
N GLY A 61 -6.51 9.90 2.90
CA GLY A 61 -5.57 8.81 2.74
C GLY A 61 -4.30 9.24 2.00
N ALA A 62 -3.37 8.31 1.86
CA ALA A 62 -2.32 8.35 0.85
C ALA A 62 -2.62 7.18 -0.10
N PRO A 63 -2.84 7.41 -1.41
CA PRO A 63 -3.04 8.71 -2.03
C PRO A 63 -4.31 9.41 -1.53
N PHE A 64 -4.31 10.74 -1.59
CA PHE A 64 -5.46 11.58 -1.30
C PHE A 64 -6.30 11.77 -2.57
N GLY A 65 -7.59 11.48 -2.48
CA GLY A 65 -8.53 11.67 -3.60
C GLY A 65 -9.15 13.07 -3.58
N LEU A 66 -9.13 13.75 -4.72
CA LEU A 66 -9.74 15.07 -4.89
C LEU A 66 -10.71 15.05 -6.07
N GLU A 67 -11.99 15.31 -5.82
CA GLU A 67 -12.99 15.50 -6.86
C GLU A 67 -13.29 17.00 -7.02
N VAL A 68 -13.10 17.51 -8.23
CA VAL A 68 -13.44 18.89 -8.59
C VAL A 68 -14.48 18.95 -9.69
N GLU A 69 -15.14 20.10 -9.83
CA GLU A 69 -16.09 20.34 -10.91
C GLU A 69 -15.46 20.22 -12.31
N ALA A 70 -16.27 19.84 -13.29
CA ALA A 70 -15.87 19.82 -14.69
C ALA A 70 -15.37 21.21 -15.14
N GLY A 71 -14.26 21.23 -15.87
CA GLY A 71 -13.62 22.48 -16.31
C GLY A 71 -12.69 23.13 -15.29
N TYR A 72 -12.65 22.68 -14.02
CA TYR A 72 -11.68 23.17 -13.02
C TYR A 72 -10.39 22.34 -12.96
N GLU A 73 -10.44 21.08 -13.39
CA GLU A 73 -9.37 20.08 -13.21
C GLU A 73 -7.98 20.58 -13.62
N GLN A 74 -7.85 21.19 -14.80
CA GLN A 74 -6.55 21.68 -15.29
C GLN A 74 -6.00 22.85 -14.48
N GLU A 75 -6.87 23.70 -13.94
CA GLU A 75 -6.47 24.80 -13.08
C GLU A 75 -6.03 24.28 -11.71
N ALA A 76 -6.82 23.39 -11.11
CA ALA A 76 -6.47 22.70 -9.87
C ALA A 76 -5.12 21.98 -9.99
N LEU A 77 -4.90 21.20 -11.06
CA LEU A 77 -3.61 20.52 -11.30
C LEU A 77 -2.43 21.50 -11.42
N ARG A 78 -2.62 22.66 -12.08
CA ARG A 78 -1.57 23.70 -12.15
C ARG A 78 -1.25 24.31 -10.79
N ALA A 79 -2.26 24.51 -9.93
CA ALA A 79 -2.05 25.01 -8.58
C ALA A 79 -1.32 23.97 -7.72
N LEU A 80 -1.78 22.71 -7.75
CA LEU A 80 -1.22 21.61 -6.97
C LEU A 80 0.23 21.29 -7.31
N ARG A 81 0.66 21.48 -8.58
CA ARG A 81 2.07 21.31 -8.98
C ARG A 81 3.06 22.22 -8.23
N LYS A 82 2.58 23.31 -7.62
CA LYS A 82 3.41 24.25 -6.85
C LYS A 82 3.51 23.88 -5.38
N VAL A 83 2.73 22.91 -4.91
CA VAL A 83 2.69 22.50 -3.51
C VAL A 83 3.84 21.53 -3.24
N LYS A 84 4.64 21.83 -2.21
CA LYS A 84 5.76 20.98 -1.80
C LYS A 84 5.25 19.68 -1.18
N GLY A 85 5.96 18.58 -1.43
CA GLY A 85 5.72 17.30 -0.76
C GLY A 85 4.55 16.49 -1.33
N ILE A 86 4.03 16.89 -2.49
CA ILE A 86 2.97 16.16 -3.19
C ILE A 86 3.24 16.08 -4.70
N ARG A 87 2.66 15.07 -5.33
CA ARG A 87 2.51 14.95 -6.78
C ARG A 87 1.04 14.76 -7.09
N ALA A 88 0.47 15.57 -7.99
CA ALA A 88 -0.93 15.48 -8.37
C ALA A 88 -1.08 15.08 -9.84
N PHE A 89 -1.99 14.14 -10.10
CA PHE A 89 -2.28 13.60 -11.42
C PHE A 89 -3.77 13.72 -11.71
N ALA A 90 -4.12 14.06 -12.96
CA ALA A 90 -5.43 13.68 -13.47
C ALA A 90 -5.54 12.15 -13.36
N ARG A 91 -6.74 11.63 -13.09
CA ARG A 91 -6.98 10.19 -12.94
C ARG A 91 -6.41 9.36 -14.10
N LYS A 92 -6.57 9.86 -15.32
CA LYS A 92 -6.10 9.23 -16.57
C LYS A 92 -4.57 9.27 -16.74
N ASP A 93 -3.90 10.16 -16.03
CA ASP A 93 -2.45 10.42 -16.14
C ASP A 93 -1.67 9.82 -14.95
N VAL A 94 -2.35 9.04 -14.08
CA VAL A 94 -1.67 8.28 -13.03
C VAL A 94 -0.68 7.29 -13.68
N PRO A 95 0.58 7.22 -13.24
CA PRO A 95 1.58 6.36 -13.85
C PRO A 95 1.13 4.89 -13.93
N ALA A 96 1.27 4.29 -15.12
CA ALA A 96 0.82 2.93 -15.39
C ALA A 96 1.42 1.88 -14.45
N LYS A 97 2.63 2.13 -13.90
CA LYS A 97 3.31 1.25 -12.93
C LYS A 97 2.48 0.96 -11.67
N TYR A 98 1.51 1.80 -11.33
CA TYR A 98 0.65 1.59 -10.16
C TYR A 98 -0.58 0.72 -10.43
N ASN A 99 -0.90 0.44 -11.70
CA ASN A 99 -2.17 -0.19 -12.10
C ASN A 99 -3.41 0.47 -11.43
N PHE A 100 -3.32 1.77 -11.17
CA PHE A 100 -4.34 2.58 -10.50
C PHE A 100 -4.89 3.64 -11.45
N GLY A 101 -6.10 4.15 -11.18
CA GLY A 101 -6.71 5.22 -11.97
C GLY A 101 -7.70 4.78 -13.06
N LYS A 102 -7.79 3.49 -13.40
CA LYS A 102 -8.62 3.01 -14.52
C LYS A 102 -10.11 2.82 -14.18
N HIS A 103 -10.48 2.69 -12.91
CA HIS A 103 -11.88 2.43 -12.55
C HIS A 103 -12.76 3.67 -12.77
N PRO A 104 -13.89 3.57 -13.50
CA PRO A 104 -14.62 4.73 -14.00
C PRO A 104 -15.28 5.60 -12.93
N THR A 105 -15.71 5.02 -11.80
CA THR A 105 -16.52 5.73 -10.78
C THR A 105 -15.93 5.77 -9.38
N ARG A 106 -14.94 4.92 -9.06
CA ARG A 106 -14.40 4.77 -7.70
C ARG A 106 -13.22 5.68 -7.41
N ILE A 107 -12.58 6.19 -8.45
CA ILE A 107 -11.39 7.05 -8.34
C ILE A 107 -11.80 8.46 -8.77
N THR A 108 -11.49 9.43 -7.91
CA THR A 108 -11.73 10.86 -8.13
C THR A 108 -10.99 11.36 -9.37
N ASN A 109 -11.45 12.46 -9.97
CA ASN A 109 -10.80 13.01 -11.17
C ASN A 109 -9.36 13.50 -10.96
N ILE A 110 -8.97 13.85 -9.73
CA ILE A 110 -7.58 14.13 -9.35
C ILE A 110 -7.12 13.17 -8.25
N VAL A 111 -5.90 12.64 -8.41
CA VAL A 111 -5.20 11.81 -7.41
C VAL A 111 -3.98 12.56 -6.93
N VAL A 112 -3.87 12.78 -5.62
CA VAL A 112 -2.76 13.47 -4.98
C VAL A 112 -1.93 12.47 -4.19
N MET A 113 -0.71 12.22 -4.63
CA MET A 113 0.25 11.34 -3.99
C MET A 113 1.20 12.17 -3.11
N PRO A 114 1.12 12.07 -1.77
CA PRO A 114 2.15 12.66 -0.91
C PRO A 114 3.49 11.94 -1.06
N ASP A 115 4.57 12.69 -0.86
CA ASP A 115 5.88 12.10 -0.60
C ASP A 115 5.91 11.48 0.82
N LEU A 116 6.85 10.55 1.08
CA LEU A 116 6.94 9.88 2.39
C LEU A 116 6.92 10.87 3.57
N GLY A 117 6.11 10.54 4.56
CA GLY A 117 6.00 11.31 5.79
C GLY A 117 5.24 12.64 5.66
N TRP A 118 4.68 12.96 4.49
CA TRP A 118 3.78 14.10 4.30
C TRP A 118 2.32 13.72 4.56
N THR A 119 1.57 14.65 5.14
CA THR A 119 0.12 14.54 5.30
C THR A 119 -0.58 15.52 4.36
N VAL A 120 -1.49 15.03 3.54
CA VAL A 120 -2.36 15.86 2.70
C VAL A 120 -3.68 16.06 3.40
N GLU A 121 -4.12 17.31 3.47
CA GLU A 121 -5.38 17.68 4.10
C GLU A 121 -6.15 18.64 3.22
N TYR A 122 -7.46 18.71 3.43
CA TYR A 122 -8.30 19.76 2.90
C TYR A 122 -9.17 20.26 4.04
N ARG A 123 -8.65 21.22 4.81
CA ARG A 123 -9.26 21.73 6.03
C ARG A 123 -9.29 23.24 5.98
N LYS A 124 -10.44 23.84 6.34
CA LYS A 124 -10.57 25.28 6.48
C LYS A 124 -9.60 25.86 7.52
N PRO A 125 -9.02 27.06 7.32
CA PRO A 125 -8.06 27.65 8.26
C PRO A 125 -8.61 27.92 9.67
N ASP A 126 -9.92 28.14 9.82
CA ASP A 126 -10.61 28.41 11.08
C ASP A 126 -10.88 27.16 11.92
N VAL A 127 -10.64 25.96 11.37
CA VAL A 127 -10.78 24.70 12.09
C VAL A 127 -9.47 24.35 12.79
N GLU A 128 -9.54 24.10 14.10
CA GLU A 128 -8.38 23.71 14.91
C GLU A 128 -7.64 22.50 14.31
N ARG A 129 -6.30 22.58 14.31
CA ARG A 129 -5.45 21.50 13.85
C ARG A 129 -5.50 20.36 14.85
N ARG A 130 -5.92 19.18 14.38
CA ARG A 130 -5.74 17.95 15.15
C ARG A 130 -4.28 17.52 15.06
N PRO A 131 -3.69 16.99 16.15
CA PRO A 131 -2.38 16.36 16.06
C PRO A 131 -2.41 15.26 15.00
N ILE A 132 -1.45 15.28 14.08
CA ILE A 132 -1.33 14.18 13.12
C ILE A 132 -0.90 12.91 13.85
N GLY A 133 -1.26 11.75 13.30
CA GLY A 133 -0.76 10.46 13.79
C GLY A 133 0.76 10.38 13.73
N ARG A 134 1.37 9.47 14.50
CA ARG A 134 2.83 9.29 14.51
C ARG A 134 3.36 8.59 13.25
N GLY A 135 2.52 7.84 12.56
CA GLY A 135 2.89 7.15 11.33
C GLY A 135 1.68 6.87 10.45
N ALA A 136 1.94 6.64 9.16
CA ALA A 136 0.93 6.29 8.18
C ALA A 136 1.53 5.40 7.07
N HIS A 137 0.66 4.95 6.18
CA HIS A 137 0.95 4.11 5.03
C HIS A 137 0.07 4.52 3.83
N GLY A 138 0.26 3.86 2.69
CA GLY A 138 -0.46 4.15 1.44
C GLY A 138 0.28 5.10 0.48
N PHE A 139 1.53 5.44 0.80
CA PHE A 139 2.41 6.20 -0.08
C PHE A 139 2.76 5.42 -1.37
N ASP A 140 3.74 5.89 -2.13
CA ASP A 140 4.24 5.17 -3.31
C ASP A 140 4.60 3.72 -2.93
N CYS A 141 3.92 2.74 -3.51
CA CYS A 141 4.12 1.33 -3.15
C CYS A 141 5.51 0.80 -3.52
N PHE A 142 6.30 1.56 -4.27
CA PHE A 142 7.71 1.26 -4.58
C PHE A 142 8.69 1.82 -3.53
N ASP A 143 8.21 2.61 -2.57
CA ASP A 143 9.05 3.07 -1.46
C ASP A 143 9.35 1.93 -0.48
N ARG A 144 10.59 1.91 0.00
CA ARG A 144 11.06 0.87 0.93
C ARG A 144 10.23 0.80 2.21
N ASP A 145 9.80 1.96 2.72
CA ASP A 145 8.97 2.03 3.92
C ASP A 145 7.60 1.36 3.75
N MET A 146 7.09 1.24 2.52
CA MET A 146 5.82 0.59 2.20
C MET A 146 5.96 -0.91 1.94
N SER A 147 7.20 -1.43 1.87
CA SER A 147 7.45 -2.86 1.66
C SER A 147 6.98 -3.69 2.85
N MET A 148 6.32 -4.80 2.57
CA MET A 148 5.92 -5.80 3.56
C MET A 148 6.95 -6.94 3.67
N VAL A 149 6.86 -7.71 4.75
CA VAL A 149 7.64 -8.94 4.93
C VAL A 149 6.93 -10.14 4.28
N PHE A 150 7.70 -11.13 3.83
CA PHE A 150 7.20 -12.44 3.42
C PHE A 150 8.15 -13.53 3.91
N TYR A 151 7.64 -14.45 4.73
CA TYR A 151 8.35 -15.65 5.16
C TYR A 151 7.53 -16.89 4.85
N GLY A 152 8.10 -17.83 4.10
CA GLY A 152 7.51 -19.15 3.83
C GLY A 152 8.32 -20.25 4.51
N THR A 153 7.65 -21.17 5.20
CA THR A 153 8.29 -22.36 5.79
C THR A 153 7.35 -23.55 5.77
N GLY A 154 7.87 -24.75 5.50
CA GLY A 154 7.07 -25.97 5.40
C GLY A 154 7.68 -26.95 4.40
N PRO A 155 7.05 -28.12 4.20
CA PRO A 155 7.57 -29.15 3.30
C PRO A 155 7.68 -28.71 1.83
N ALA A 156 6.88 -27.76 1.37
CA ALA A 156 6.94 -27.28 -0.01
C ALA A 156 8.03 -26.22 -0.25
N PHE A 157 8.52 -25.55 0.79
CA PHE A 157 9.49 -24.45 0.67
C PHE A 157 10.94 -24.95 0.80
N ARG A 158 11.85 -24.35 0.04
CA ARG A 158 13.29 -24.58 0.17
C ARG A 158 13.80 -24.02 1.50
N LYS A 159 14.64 -24.79 2.19
CA LYS A 159 15.26 -24.36 3.45
C LYS A 159 16.41 -23.39 3.19
N GLY A 160 16.48 -22.31 3.97
CA GLY A 160 17.54 -21.30 3.88
C GLY A 160 17.56 -20.54 2.55
N TYR A 161 16.45 -20.54 1.80
CA TYR A 161 16.34 -19.83 0.54
C TYR A 161 16.02 -18.36 0.79
N GLU A 162 16.81 -17.48 0.20
CA GLU A 162 16.57 -16.04 0.17
C GLU A 162 16.47 -15.56 -1.26
N GLN A 163 15.65 -14.53 -1.48
CA GLN A 163 15.54 -13.88 -2.78
C GLN A 163 15.31 -12.37 -2.64
N ARG A 164 15.41 -11.67 -3.77
CA ARG A 164 15.04 -10.26 -3.87
C ARG A 164 13.53 -10.09 -3.73
N SER A 165 13.10 -8.87 -3.42
CA SER A 165 11.69 -8.49 -3.34
C SER A 165 10.92 -8.86 -4.60
N PHE A 166 9.66 -9.23 -4.41
CA PHE A 166 8.68 -9.51 -5.46
C PHE A 166 7.38 -8.79 -5.12
N GLN A 167 6.47 -8.69 -6.08
CA GLN A 167 5.17 -8.02 -5.90
C GLN A 167 4.18 -8.95 -5.17
N ASP A 168 3.40 -8.41 -4.25
CA ASP A 168 2.40 -9.10 -3.41
C ASP A 168 1.29 -9.81 -4.21
N LEU A 169 0.97 -9.32 -5.41
CA LEU A 169 0.11 -9.98 -6.38
C LEU A 169 0.47 -11.46 -6.65
N ASN A 170 1.73 -11.84 -6.43
CA ASN A 170 2.18 -13.23 -6.61
C ASN A 170 1.78 -14.16 -5.45
N ILE A 171 1.32 -13.63 -4.32
CA ILE A 171 0.88 -14.45 -3.17
C ILE A 171 -0.29 -15.35 -3.57
N TYR A 172 -1.19 -14.90 -4.45
CA TYR A 172 -2.27 -15.73 -4.98
C TYR A 172 -1.73 -16.99 -5.68
N LEU A 173 -0.73 -16.83 -6.55
CA LEU A 173 -0.10 -17.96 -7.25
C LEU A 173 0.64 -18.91 -6.29
N ILE A 174 1.30 -18.36 -5.26
CA ILE A 174 1.92 -19.15 -4.18
C ILE A 174 0.86 -20.01 -3.49
N LEU A 175 -0.29 -19.44 -3.12
CA LEU A 175 -1.38 -20.17 -2.46
C LEU A 175 -1.97 -21.25 -3.37
N CYS A 176 -2.24 -20.95 -4.64
CA CYS A 176 -2.73 -21.94 -5.61
C CYS A 176 -1.75 -23.11 -5.77
N HIS A 177 -0.45 -22.82 -5.87
CA HIS A 177 0.58 -23.85 -5.96
C HIS A 177 0.62 -24.73 -4.70
N LEU A 178 0.60 -24.14 -3.50
CA LEU A 178 0.60 -24.87 -2.23
C LEU A 178 -0.64 -25.75 -2.03
N LEU A 179 -1.78 -25.32 -2.57
CA LEU A 179 -3.06 -26.05 -2.50
C LEU A 179 -3.23 -27.07 -3.64
N GLY A 180 -2.36 -27.07 -4.65
CA GLY A 180 -2.48 -27.93 -5.82
C GLY A 180 -3.68 -27.60 -6.70
N ILE A 181 -4.09 -26.33 -6.77
CA ILE A 181 -5.23 -25.87 -7.58
C ILE A 181 -4.78 -24.97 -8.72
N GLU A 182 -5.55 -24.99 -9.81
CA GLU A 182 -5.32 -24.11 -10.95
C GLU A 182 -5.72 -22.66 -10.61
N PRO A 183 -4.83 -21.67 -10.81
CA PRO A 183 -5.17 -20.28 -10.59
C PRO A 183 -6.14 -19.78 -11.67
N SER A 184 -7.12 -18.96 -11.27
CA SER A 184 -7.93 -18.18 -12.22
C SER A 184 -7.10 -17.06 -12.85
N GLU A 185 -7.62 -16.39 -13.88
CA GLU A 185 -6.95 -15.23 -14.51
C GLU A 185 -6.57 -14.17 -13.46
N ASN A 186 -5.30 -13.75 -13.47
CA ASN A 186 -4.73 -12.81 -12.50
C ASN A 186 -3.46 -12.15 -13.07
N ASP A 187 -3.02 -11.06 -12.42
CA ASP A 187 -1.84 -10.27 -12.85
C ASP A 187 -0.48 -10.84 -12.36
N GLY A 188 -0.49 -12.01 -11.73
CA GLY A 188 0.68 -12.71 -11.18
C GLY A 188 1.73 -13.14 -12.20
N ASP A 189 3.01 -13.06 -11.81
CA ASP A 189 4.13 -13.67 -12.52
C ASP A 189 4.73 -14.83 -11.71
N TRP A 190 4.38 -16.06 -12.08
CA TRP A 190 4.91 -17.27 -11.45
C TRP A 190 6.44 -17.36 -11.49
N ARG A 191 7.09 -16.79 -12.53
CA ARG A 191 8.55 -16.86 -12.67
C ARG A 191 9.25 -16.09 -11.54
N ALA A 192 8.61 -15.09 -10.97
CA ALA A 192 9.13 -14.28 -9.87
C ALA A 192 9.19 -15.03 -8.54
N VAL A 193 8.38 -16.08 -8.35
CA VAL A 193 8.22 -16.76 -7.05
C VAL A 193 8.55 -18.25 -7.08
N ARG A 194 8.48 -18.92 -8.24
CA ARG A 194 8.64 -20.39 -8.33
C ARG A 194 9.91 -20.97 -7.70
N LYS A 195 11.00 -20.20 -7.65
CA LYS A 195 12.31 -20.67 -7.16
C LYS A 195 12.37 -20.89 -5.64
N MET A 196 11.35 -20.46 -4.89
CA MET A 196 11.26 -20.67 -3.44
C MET A 196 10.78 -22.07 -3.04
N PHE A 197 10.22 -22.84 -3.98
CA PHE A 197 9.69 -24.17 -3.71
C PHE A 197 10.70 -25.27 -4.03
N VAL A 198 10.58 -26.39 -3.34
CA VAL A 198 11.31 -27.63 -3.69
C VAL A 198 10.73 -28.17 -5.00
N GLU A 199 11.60 -28.65 -5.90
CA GLU A 199 11.18 -29.30 -7.15
C GLU A 199 10.47 -30.65 -6.89
#